data_AF-R6SMU7-F1
#
_entry.id   AF-R6SMU7-F1
#
_cell.length_a   1.000
_cell.length_b   1.000
_cell.length_c   1.000
_cell.angle_alpha   90.00
_cell.angle_beta   90.00
_cell.angle_gamma   90.00
#
_symmetry.space_group_name_H-M   'P 1'
#
loop_
_entity.id
_entity.type
_entity.pdbx_description
1 polymer ?
#
loop_
_entity_poly.entity_id
_entity_poly.type
_entity_poly.pdbx_seq_one_letter_code
_entity_poly.pdbx_strand_id
1 'polypeptide(L)'
;MRAIGYTGISMTSSYRSYKRQEELFSIYKQNEKKAHPAWTDAQVEERVLSYSARPGTSEHQTGLCMDLFYTGMTELVNYGYETETEGDLGFAETGAYRWLTENAHRFGFILRYPQDKTGVTGYSYESWHYRFVGVKAATEIHNAGITLEEYLANH
;
A
#
# COMPACT_ATOMS: atom_id res chain seq x y z
N MET A 1 16.87 0.41 8.98
CA MET A 1 16.77 -0.96 8.42
C MET A 1 18.12 -1.62 8.19
N ARG A 2 18.96 -1.15 7.25
CA ARG A 2 20.25 -1.84 6.96
C ARG A 2 21.20 -1.98 8.16
N ALA A 3 21.29 -0.95 9.00
CA ALA A 3 22.11 -0.95 10.21
C ALA A 3 21.73 -2.03 11.24
N ILE A 4 20.53 -2.61 11.14
CA ILE A 4 20.04 -3.67 12.03
C ILE A 4 19.86 -5.01 11.29
N GLY A 5 20.50 -5.17 10.13
CA GLY A 5 20.55 -6.44 9.39
C GLY A 5 19.50 -6.63 8.30
N TYR A 6 18.51 -5.73 8.16
CA TYR A 6 17.55 -5.79 7.04
C TYR A 6 18.14 -5.17 5.78
N THR A 7 18.83 -5.98 4.98
CA THR A 7 19.56 -5.56 3.77
C THR A 7 18.83 -5.86 2.47
N GLY A 8 17.97 -6.87 2.45
CA GLY A 8 17.15 -7.24 1.31
C GLY A 8 15.84 -6.49 1.26
N ILE A 9 15.80 -5.16 1.41
CA ILE A 9 14.57 -4.39 1.22
C ILE A 9 14.67 -3.63 -0.09
N SER A 10 13.68 -3.83 -0.96
CA SER A 10 13.54 -3.16 -2.24
C SER A 10 12.36 -2.19 -2.22
N MET A 11 12.57 -1.03 -2.85
CA MET A 11 11.48 -0.13 -3.20
C MET A 11 11.03 -0.50 -4.60
N THR A 12 9.82 -1.06 -4.71
CA THR A 12 9.29 -1.60 -5.98
C THR A 12 8.54 -0.55 -6.77
N SER A 13 7.89 0.37 -6.08
CA SER A 13 7.12 1.46 -6.67
C SER A 13 7.26 2.70 -5.80
N SER A 14 7.35 3.87 -6.43
CA SER A 14 7.25 5.17 -5.76
C SER A 14 6.50 6.11 -6.67
N TYR A 15 7.16 7.00 -7.42
CA TYR A 15 6.46 7.81 -8.41
C TYR A 15 5.85 6.95 -9.53
N ARG A 16 4.56 7.15 -9.81
CA ARG A 16 3.87 6.64 -11.00
C ARG A 16 3.31 7.81 -11.80
N SER A 17 3.49 7.80 -13.11
CA SER A 17 2.83 8.79 -13.98
C SER A 17 1.32 8.53 -14.06
N TYR A 18 0.55 9.53 -14.49
CA TYR A 18 -0.89 9.36 -14.77
C TYR A 18 -1.15 8.18 -15.72
N LYS A 19 -0.40 8.15 -16.84
CA LYS A 19 -0.51 7.07 -17.84
C LYS A 19 -0.23 5.70 -17.22
N ARG A 20 0.80 5.58 -16.37
CA ARG A 20 1.10 4.31 -15.71
C ARG A 20 -0.03 3.88 -14.77
N GLN A 21 -0.62 4.83 -14.03
CA GLN A 21 -1.77 4.52 -13.17
C GLN A 21 -3.00 4.09 -13.97
N GLU A 22 -3.25 4.72 -15.13
CA GLU A 22 -4.33 4.35 -16.04
C GLU A 22 -4.17 2.93 -16.61
N GLU A 23 -2.95 2.58 -17.02
CA GLU A 23 -2.60 1.23 -17.48
C GLU A 23 -2.85 0.19 -16.39
N LEU A 24 -2.37 0.43 -15.17
CA LEU A 24 -2.55 -0.48 -14.03
C LEU A 24 -4.03 -0.65 -13.67
N PHE A 25 -4.77 0.45 -13.58
CA PHE A 25 -6.21 0.40 -13.28
C PHE A 25 -6.97 -0.41 -14.32
N SER A 26 -6.63 -0.24 -15.60
CA SER A 26 -7.23 -1.00 -16.71
C SER A 26 -6.89 -2.48 -16.63
N ILE A 27 -5.63 -2.82 -16.35
CA ILE A 27 -5.17 -4.20 -16.16
C ILE A 27 -5.93 -4.87 -15.02
N TYR A 28 -6.08 -4.20 -13.88
CA TYR A 28 -6.80 -4.76 -12.73
C TYR A 28 -8.28 -4.99 -13.03
N LYS A 29 -8.95 -4.06 -13.70
CA LYS A 29 -10.34 -4.28 -14.15
C LYS A 29 -10.47 -5.51 -15.05
N GLN A 30 -9.53 -5.71 -15.98
CA GLN A 30 -9.54 -6.88 -16.86
C GLN A 30 -9.31 -8.18 -16.08
N ASN A 31 -8.39 -8.16 -15.12
CA ASN A 31 -8.06 -9.33 -14.30
C ASN A 31 -9.23 -9.73 -13.39
N GLU A 32 -9.86 -8.77 -12.71
CA GLU A 32 -11.05 -8.99 -11.88
C GLU A 32 -12.23 -9.50 -12.74
N LYS A 33 -12.45 -8.91 -13.93
CA LYS A 33 -13.50 -9.39 -14.84
C LYS A 33 -13.26 -10.84 -15.29
N LYS A 34 -12.00 -11.21 -15.53
CA LYS A 34 -11.61 -12.57 -15.91
C LYS A 34 -11.79 -13.55 -14.75
N ALA A 35 -11.41 -13.15 -13.53
CA ALA A 35 -11.56 -13.96 -12.33
C ALA A 35 -13.04 -14.13 -11.91
N HIS A 36 -13.86 -13.11 -12.18
CA HIS A 36 -15.26 -13.04 -11.79
C HIS A 36 -16.16 -12.74 -13.00
N PRO A 37 -16.33 -13.70 -13.93
CA PRO A 37 -17.05 -13.46 -15.20
C PRO A 37 -18.53 -13.11 -15.02
N ALA A 38 -19.13 -13.43 -13.87
CA ALA A 38 -20.53 -13.12 -13.54
C ALA A 38 -20.73 -11.70 -12.96
N TRP A 39 -19.65 -10.98 -12.60
CA TRP A 39 -19.78 -9.64 -12.04
C TRP A 39 -20.12 -8.61 -13.11
N THR A 40 -20.97 -7.65 -12.72
CA THR A 40 -21.20 -6.42 -13.48
C THR A 40 -19.94 -5.55 -13.50
N ASP A 41 -19.86 -4.62 -14.45
CA ASP A 41 -18.71 -3.72 -14.53
C ASP A 41 -18.61 -2.80 -13.30
N ALA A 42 -19.74 -2.47 -12.67
CA ALA A 42 -19.78 -1.72 -11.42
C ALA A 42 -19.16 -2.50 -10.26
N GLN A 43 -19.46 -3.80 -10.12
CA GLN A 43 -18.87 -4.65 -9.09
C GLN A 43 -17.37 -4.86 -9.30
N VAL A 44 -16.94 -5.05 -10.55
CA VAL A 44 -15.52 -5.11 -10.90
C VAL A 44 -14.80 -3.82 -10.53
N GLU A 45 -15.41 -2.68 -10.86
CA GLU A 45 -14.83 -1.37 -10.56
C GLU A 45 -14.78 -1.07 -9.06
N GLU A 46 -15.84 -1.39 -8.32
CA GLU A 46 -15.86 -1.31 -6.85
C GLU A 46 -14.74 -2.15 -6.23
N ARG A 47 -14.55 -3.39 -6.72
CA ARG A 47 -13.45 -4.25 -6.28
C ARG A 47 -12.08 -3.64 -6.55
N VAL A 48 -11.84 -3.16 -7.77
CA VAL A 48 -10.53 -2.55 -8.11
C VAL A 48 -10.28 -1.29 -7.29
N LEU A 49 -11.31 -0.48 -7.03
CA LEU A 49 -11.17 0.74 -6.23
C LEU A 49 -10.77 0.47 -4.78
N SER A 50 -10.98 -0.75 -4.27
CA SER A 50 -10.54 -1.11 -2.92
C SER A 50 -9.03 -1.31 -2.81
N TYR A 51 -8.27 -1.42 -3.91
CA TYR A 51 -6.81 -1.63 -3.87
C TYR A 51 -6.04 -0.87 -4.96
N SER A 52 -6.73 -0.13 -5.83
CA SER A 52 -6.08 0.67 -6.87
C SER A 52 -6.86 1.94 -7.13
N ALA A 53 -6.17 3.07 -6.96
CA ALA A 53 -6.73 4.37 -7.20
C ALA A 53 -7.00 4.61 -8.69
N ARG A 54 -8.02 5.42 -9.00
CA ARG A 54 -8.19 5.98 -10.34
C ARG A 54 -6.96 6.81 -10.71
N PRO A 55 -6.58 6.87 -12.00
CA PRO A 55 -5.54 7.80 -12.43
C PRO A 55 -5.95 9.25 -12.07
N GLY A 56 -5.00 9.98 -11.48
CA GLY A 56 -5.21 11.31 -10.91
C GLY A 56 -5.51 11.31 -9.41
N THR A 57 -5.74 10.15 -8.79
CA THR A 57 -6.06 10.03 -7.36
C THR A 57 -5.08 9.15 -6.57
N SER A 58 -4.12 8.53 -7.24
CA SER A 58 -3.10 7.70 -6.59
C SER A 58 -2.06 8.55 -5.85
N GLU A 59 -1.74 8.18 -4.62
CA GLU A 59 -0.64 8.82 -3.87
C GLU A 59 0.70 8.69 -4.60
N HIS A 60 0.91 7.63 -5.38
CA HIS A 60 2.12 7.43 -6.17
C HIS A 60 2.34 8.54 -7.19
N GLN A 61 1.28 9.20 -7.65
CA GLN A 61 1.40 10.32 -8.58
C GLN A 61 1.95 11.59 -7.93
N THR A 62 1.97 11.65 -6.59
CA THR A 62 2.60 12.74 -5.84
C THR A 62 4.11 12.52 -5.63
N GLY A 63 4.60 11.29 -5.78
CA GLY A 63 5.96 10.92 -5.40
C GLY A 63 6.21 10.89 -3.88
N LEU A 64 5.16 11.00 -3.05
CA LEU A 64 5.27 11.03 -1.59
C LEU A 64 4.96 9.67 -0.94
N CYS A 65 4.86 8.59 -1.70
CA CYS A 65 4.72 7.24 -1.15
C CYS A 65 5.69 6.25 -1.80
N MET A 66 5.78 5.07 -1.18
CA MET A 66 6.59 3.97 -1.66
C MET A 66 5.97 2.63 -1.29
N ASP A 67 6.15 1.65 -2.18
CA ASP A 67 5.82 0.25 -1.95
C ASP A 67 7.12 -0.52 -1.65
N LEU A 68 7.22 -1.06 -0.44
CA LEU A 68 8.40 -1.75 0.08
C LEU A 68 8.18 -3.26 0.18
N PHE A 69 9.16 -4.04 -0.29
CA PHE A 69 9.14 -5.51 -0.20
C PHE A 69 10.52 -6.05 0.17
N TYR A 70 10.59 -7.34 0.50
CA TYR A 70 11.87 -8.02 0.62
C TYR A 70 12.37 -8.47 -0.76
N THR A 71 13.65 -8.27 -1.06
CA THR A 71 14.29 -8.68 -2.30
C THR A 71 14.17 -10.19 -2.48
N GLY A 72 13.63 -10.63 -3.63
CA GLY A 72 13.43 -12.05 -3.92
C GLY A 72 12.09 -12.60 -3.44
N MET A 73 11.30 -11.82 -2.70
CA MET A 73 9.85 -12.06 -2.68
C MET A 73 9.34 -11.87 -4.10
N THR A 74 8.42 -12.74 -4.48
CA THR A 74 7.95 -12.81 -5.86
C THR A 74 7.42 -11.45 -6.33
N GLU A 75 7.63 -11.11 -7.62
CA GLU A 75 7.05 -9.92 -8.28
C GLU A 75 5.51 -9.95 -8.37
N LEU A 76 4.86 -10.82 -7.59
CA LEU A 76 3.43 -11.13 -7.63
C LEU A 76 2.54 -10.01 -7.07
N VAL A 77 3.14 -8.92 -6.59
CA VAL A 77 2.47 -7.65 -6.23
C VAL A 77 1.74 -6.99 -7.41
N ASN A 78 1.84 -7.55 -8.61
CA ASN A 78 1.07 -7.12 -9.78
C ASN A 78 -0.46 -7.18 -9.63
N TYR A 79 -1.02 -7.46 -8.46
CA TYR A 79 -2.47 -7.55 -8.24
C TYR A 79 -2.99 -6.91 -6.95
N GLY A 80 -2.17 -6.14 -6.20
CA GLY A 80 -2.66 -5.46 -4.99
C GLY A 80 -3.02 -6.40 -3.83
N TYR A 81 -2.42 -7.59 -3.78
CA TYR A 81 -2.52 -8.53 -2.66
C TYR A 81 -1.13 -8.91 -2.16
N GLU A 82 -1.00 -9.13 -0.85
CA GLU A 82 0.05 -10.01 -0.36
C GLU A 82 -0.24 -11.37 -0.99
N THR A 83 0.62 -11.84 -1.87
CA THR A 83 0.38 -13.13 -2.50
C THR A 83 0.65 -14.22 -1.48
N GLU A 84 -0.43 -14.86 -1.03
CA GLU A 84 -0.40 -16.16 -0.34
C GLU A 84 0.03 -17.27 -1.33
N THR A 85 1.10 -17.05 -2.10
CA THR A 85 1.74 -18.17 -2.79
C THR A 85 2.24 -19.14 -1.74
N GLU A 86 1.87 -20.41 -1.88
CA GLU A 86 2.24 -21.48 -0.96
C GLU A 86 3.76 -21.48 -0.75
N GLY A 87 4.21 -21.10 0.46
CA GLY A 87 5.61 -21.01 0.83
C GLY A 87 6.27 -19.62 0.77
N ASP A 88 5.56 -18.56 0.35
CA ASP A 88 6.03 -17.16 0.46
C ASP A 88 5.48 -16.55 1.76
N LEU A 89 6.37 -16.07 2.64
CA LEU A 89 5.96 -15.29 3.81
C LEU A 89 5.63 -13.89 3.32
N GLY A 90 4.35 -13.50 3.32
CA GLY A 90 3.90 -12.15 2.96
C GLY A 90 4.71 -11.04 3.67
N PHE A 91 4.76 -9.84 3.10
CA PHE A 91 5.64 -8.78 3.61
C PHE A 91 5.34 -8.47 5.08
N ALA A 92 4.06 -8.53 5.48
CA ALA A 92 3.57 -8.41 6.86
C ALA A 92 4.23 -9.37 7.86
N GLU A 93 4.67 -10.55 7.44
CA GLU A 93 5.28 -11.55 8.33
C GLU A 93 6.80 -11.33 8.52
N THR A 94 7.39 -10.41 7.76
CA THR A 94 8.82 -10.16 7.81
C THR A 94 9.22 -9.35 9.05
N GLY A 95 10.44 -9.58 9.55
CA GLY A 95 11.03 -8.71 10.57
C GLY A 95 11.17 -7.24 10.12
N ALA A 96 11.31 -7.03 8.81
CA ALA A 96 11.41 -5.71 8.22
C ALA A 96 10.09 -4.92 8.32
N TYR A 97 8.96 -5.56 8.04
CA TYR A 97 7.65 -4.96 8.26
C TYR A 97 7.40 -4.64 9.73
N ARG A 98 7.73 -5.57 10.65
CA ARG A 98 7.64 -5.30 12.10
C ARG A 98 8.48 -4.07 12.50
N TRP A 99 9.70 -3.95 11.98
CA TRP A 99 10.50 -2.76 12.24
C TRP A 99 9.89 -1.49 11.66
N LEU A 100 9.32 -1.55 10.45
CA LEU A 100 8.69 -0.39 9.81
C LEU A 100 7.46 0.09 10.58
N THR A 101 6.58 -0.82 11.00
CA THR A 101 5.39 -0.45 11.80
C THR A 101 5.76 0.26 13.11
N GLU A 102 6.87 -0.13 13.72
CA GLU A 102 7.38 0.50 14.96
C GLU A 102 8.22 1.77 14.72
N ASN A 103 8.82 1.97 13.54
CA ASN A 103 9.87 2.98 13.36
C ASN A 103 9.66 3.94 12.19
N ALA A 104 8.80 3.64 11.21
CA ALA A 104 8.62 4.46 10.00
C ALA A 104 8.27 5.92 10.33
N HIS A 105 7.48 6.13 11.39
CA HIS A 105 7.05 7.46 11.83
C HIS A 105 8.22 8.38 12.17
N ARG A 106 9.31 7.82 12.70
CA ARG A 106 10.56 8.55 13.04
C ARG A 106 11.22 9.17 11.81
N PHE A 107 10.87 8.69 10.63
CA PHE A 107 11.37 9.15 9.34
C PHE A 107 10.28 9.87 8.53
N GLY A 108 9.12 10.13 9.12
CA GLY A 108 8.02 10.85 8.49
C GLY A 108 7.10 9.98 7.63
N PHE A 109 7.18 8.66 7.76
CA PHE A 109 6.35 7.71 7.02
C PHE A 109 5.31 7.05 7.92
N ILE A 110 4.14 6.77 7.36
CA ILE A 110 3.08 5.98 8.01
C ILE A 110 2.75 4.75 7.15
N LEU A 111 2.36 3.65 7.80
CA LEU A 111 1.63 2.59 7.11
C LEU A 111 0.28 3.16 6.70
N ARG A 112 0.07 3.35 5.39
CA ARG A 112 -1.03 4.20 4.90
C ARG A 112 -2.39 3.53 4.99
N TYR A 113 -2.43 2.22 4.78
CA TYR A 113 -3.65 1.42 4.72
C TYR A 113 -3.53 0.23 5.68
N PRO A 114 -3.72 0.44 7.00
CA PRO A 114 -3.65 -0.63 8.00
C PRO A 114 -4.92 -1.49 8.02
N GLN A 115 -4.77 -2.75 8.45
CA GLN A 115 -5.81 -3.78 8.34
C GLN A 115 -7.09 -3.47 9.13
N ASP A 116 -6.96 -2.82 10.28
CA ASP A 116 -8.06 -2.46 11.17
C ASP A 116 -8.76 -1.15 10.81
N LYS A 117 -8.34 -0.48 9.73
CA LYS A 117 -8.87 0.84 9.31
C LYS A 117 -9.42 0.88 7.89
N THR A 118 -9.66 -0.26 7.26
CA THR A 118 -10.21 -0.35 5.88
C THR A 118 -11.54 0.39 5.72
N GLY A 119 -12.38 0.39 6.77
CA GLY A 119 -13.65 1.13 6.79
C GLY A 119 -13.51 2.66 6.85
N VAL A 120 -12.31 3.17 7.20
CA VAL A 120 -11.99 4.60 7.23
C VAL A 120 -11.27 5.02 5.94
N THR A 121 -10.26 4.24 5.52
CA THR A 121 -9.44 4.58 4.35
C THR A 121 -10.14 4.27 3.03
N GLY A 122 -11.09 3.33 3.03
CA GLY A 122 -11.70 2.80 1.81
C GLY A 122 -10.78 1.86 1.01
N TYR A 123 -9.59 1.58 1.52
CA TYR A 123 -8.60 0.68 0.90
C TYR A 123 -8.46 -0.61 1.71
N SER A 124 -8.21 -1.70 1.00
CA SER A 124 -7.72 -2.96 1.55
C SER A 124 -6.41 -2.74 2.32
N TYR A 125 -6.08 -3.68 3.19
CA TYR A 125 -4.79 -3.69 3.88
C TYR A 125 -3.63 -3.78 2.87
N GLU A 126 -2.66 -2.87 3.00
CA GLU A 126 -1.45 -2.86 2.17
C GLU A 126 -0.22 -2.70 3.07
N SER A 127 0.36 -3.82 3.50
CA SER A 127 1.53 -3.85 4.40
C SER A 127 2.77 -3.14 3.84
N TRP A 128 2.83 -2.98 2.52
CA TRP A 128 3.94 -2.44 1.75
C TRP A 128 3.85 -0.94 1.48
N HIS A 129 2.65 -0.32 1.53
CA HIS A 129 2.43 1.06 1.09
C HIS A 129 2.68 2.04 2.23
N TYR A 130 3.79 2.77 2.14
CA TYR A 130 4.18 3.80 3.12
C TYR A 130 4.07 5.19 2.54
N ARG A 131 3.37 6.08 3.26
CA ARG A 131 3.12 7.47 2.86
C ARG A 131 3.96 8.44 3.69
N PHE A 132 4.68 9.34 3.02
CA PHE A 132 5.37 10.46 3.67
C PHE A 132 4.38 11.57 4.01
N VAL A 133 4.36 11.96 5.28
CA VAL A 133 3.56 13.06 5.83
C VAL A 133 4.39 14.03 6.68
N GLY A 134 5.70 13.81 6.76
CA GLY A 134 6.62 14.55 7.63
C GLY A 134 6.68 13.98 9.04
N VAL A 135 7.83 14.15 9.70
CA VAL A 135 8.14 13.50 11.00
C VAL A 135 7.12 13.84 12.08
N LYS A 136 6.71 15.10 12.19
CA LYS A 136 5.75 15.56 13.21
C LYS A 136 4.40 14.83 13.06
N ALA A 137 3.76 14.97 11.91
CA ALA A 137 2.45 14.37 11.66
C ALA A 137 2.51 12.84 11.73
N ALA A 138 3.56 12.20 11.18
CA ALA A 138 3.70 10.76 11.24
C ALA A 138 3.82 10.25 12.69
N THR A 139 4.53 10.98 13.54
CA THR A 139 4.67 10.64 14.97
C THR A 139 3.35 10.80 15.72
N GLU A 140 2.60 11.87 15.45
CA GLU A 140 1.27 12.10 16.04
C GLU A 140 0.28 11.00 15.63
N ILE A 141 0.25 10.67 14.33
CA ILE A 141 -0.55 9.57 13.76
C ILE A 141 -0.19 8.24 14.41
N HIS A 142 1.11 7.91 14.50
CA HIS A 142 1.58 6.66 15.10
C HIS A 142 1.21 6.55 16.58
N ASN A 143 1.45 7.59 17.37
CA ASN A 143 1.16 7.59 18.81
C ASN A 143 -0.35 7.48 19.10
N ALA A 144 -1.19 8.06 18.23
CA ALA A 144 -2.64 8.02 18.39
C ALA A 144 -3.28 6.73 17.81
N GLY A 145 -2.56 5.96 16.98
CA GLY A 145 -3.12 4.78 16.33
C GLY A 145 -4.26 5.11 15.35
N ILE A 146 -4.13 6.22 14.62
CA ILE A 146 -5.15 6.73 13.69
C ILE A 146 -4.67 6.71 12.24
N THR A 147 -5.57 6.96 11.29
CA THR A 147 -5.23 7.14 9.87
C THR A 147 -4.91 8.59 9.52
N LEU A 148 -4.47 8.83 8.28
CA LEU A 148 -4.28 10.18 7.76
C LEU A 148 -5.62 10.94 7.68
N GLU A 149 -6.72 10.27 7.30
CA GLU A 149 -8.05 10.85 7.25
C GLU A 149 -8.52 11.31 8.63
N GLU A 150 -8.37 10.45 9.65
CA GLU A 150 -8.71 10.77 11.04
C GLU A 150 -7.84 11.92 11.57
N TYR A 151 -6.56 11.97 11.21
CA TYR A 151 -5.67 13.05 11.59
C TYR A 151 -6.08 14.39 10.97
N LEU A 152 -6.36 14.41 9.65
CA LEU A 152 -6.77 15.61 8.91
C LEU A 152 -8.17 16.11 9.29
N ALA A 153 -9.06 15.24 9.78
CA ALA A 153 -10.37 15.66 10.26
C ALA A 153 -10.32 16.51 11.54
N ASN A 154 -9.19 16.45 12.27
CA ASN A 154 -9.01 17.10 13.57
C ASN A 154 -8.00 18.26 13.55
N HIS A 155 -7.53 18.70 12.38
CA HIS A 155 -6.53 19.75 12.18
C HIS A 155 -6.91 20.69 11.03
#